data_AF-A0A6J6WA64-F1
#
_entry.id   AF-A0A6J6WA64-F1
#
_cell.length_a   1.000
_cell.length_b   1.000
_cell.length_c   1.000
_cell.angle_alpha   90.00
_cell.angle_beta   90.00
_cell.angle_gamma   90.00
#
_symmetry.space_group_name_H-M   'P 1'
#
loop_
_entity.id
_entity.type
_entity.pdbx_description
1 polymer ?
#
loop_
_entity_poly.entity_id
_entity_poly.type
_entity_poly.pdbx_seq_one_letter_code
_entity_poly.pdbx_strand_id
1 'polypeptide(L)'
;MPDQKKDHSPKIAKGRLIATGDRRSGTMKSVDCGSAQEVLSADLDGQAGALEVRAAKLHRDSCGPCSAWFDDVSLLQRRVRVRSAESVPDLSGVILERSHPPRPGRGEWVRYSLVVVALTQLVIALPDLIARTEPGTTAHESRHIGAMAVALALGLLYTAKVPTRAYGILPLTAALAATMLGSAIFDGVRGTTPILGESVHVLELISFVLVWLLAGRPGTPRFMRRKPRSIPVIPDRLDEVA
;
A
#
# COMPACT_ATOMS: atom_id res chain seq x y z
N MET A 1 -41.93 40.80 48.89
CA MET A 1 -42.36 39.78 47.90
C MET A 1 -43.39 40.47 47.01
N PRO A 2 -43.18 40.64 45.69
CA PRO A 2 -42.53 39.72 44.77
C PRO A 2 -41.28 40.29 44.05
N ASP A 3 -40.61 39.38 43.37
CA ASP A 3 -39.23 39.39 42.89
C ASP A 3 -39.12 39.85 41.42
N GLN A 4 -38.02 40.51 41.09
CA GLN A 4 -37.65 40.91 39.73
C GLN A 4 -36.93 39.77 39.02
N LYS A 5 -37.29 39.49 37.76
CA LYS A 5 -36.34 38.85 36.84
C LYS A 5 -36.47 39.40 35.43
N LYS A 6 -35.49 40.24 35.06
CA LYS A 6 -35.21 40.69 33.70
C LYS A 6 -34.19 39.75 33.04
N ASP A 7 -34.55 39.34 31.83
CA ASP A 7 -33.72 39.41 30.62
C ASP A 7 -32.81 38.25 30.17
N HIS A 8 -32.68 38.21 28.84
CA HIS A 8 -31.71 37.57 27.93
C HIS A 8 -32.01 36.16 27.38
N SER A 9 -32.94 36.12 26.42
CA SER A 9 -32.91 35.14 25.32
C SER A 9 -32.19 35.73 24.10
N PRO A 10 -31.13 35.09 23.56
CA PRO A 10 -30.46 35.59 22.36
C PRO A 10 -31.33 35.35 21.12
N LYS A 11 -31.62 36.44 20.39
CA LYS A 11 -32.26 36.39 19.08
C LYS A 11 -31.26 35.86 18.06
N ILE A 12 -31.46 34.63 17.57
CA ILE A 12 -30.71 34.10 16.44
C ILE A 12 -31.13 34.87 15.18
N ALA A 13 -30.26 35.78 14.74
CA ALA A 13 -30.42 36.53 13.51
C ALA A 13 -30.39 35.58 12.31
N LYS A 14 -31.47 35.57 11.53
CA LYS A 14 -31.55 34.93 10.21
C LYS A 14 -30.58 35.62 9.26
N GLY A 15 -29.36 35.08 9.15
CA GLY A 15 -28.42 35.41 8.09
C GLY A 15 -28.92 34.87 6.75
N ARG A 16 -29.47 35.75 5.93
CA ARG A 16 -29.89 35.51 4.56
C ARG A 16 -28.63 35.35 3.70
N LEU A 17 -28.29 34.12 3.32
CA LEU A 17 -27.28 33.84 2.29
C LEU A 17 -27.81 34.38 0.95
N ILE A 18 -27.31 35.55 0.55
CA ILE A 18 -27.55 36.09 -0.79
C ILE A 18 -26.51 35.44 -1.71
N ALA A 19 -26.87 34.30 -2.28
CA ALA A 19 -26.17 33.71 -3.42
C ALA A 19 -26.65 34.43 -4.69
N THR A 20 -26.03 35.57 -5.00
CA THR A 20 -26.18 36.25 -6.29
C THR A 20 -25.10 35.75 -7.24
N GLY A 21 -25.50 35.04 -8.28
CA GLY A 21 -24.59 34.50 -9.31
C GLY A 21 -25.37 33.74 -10.35
N ASP A 22 -25.79 34.47 -11.36
CA ASP A 22 -26.69 34.14 -12.46
C ASP A 22 -26.41 32.81 -13.18
N ARG A 23 -27.48 32.07 -13.50
CA ARG A 23 -27.47 30.81 -14.25
C ARG A 23 -28.00 31.05 -15.66
N ARG A 24 -27.16 30.75 -16.64
CA ARG A 24 -27.42 30.34 -18.06
C ARG A 24 -27.12 31.39 -19.13
N SER A 25 -26.11 31.09 -19.96
CA SER A 25 -26.28 31.09 -21.42
C SER A 25 -25.29 30.10 -22.04
N GLY A 26 -25.79 29.18 -22.87
CA GLY A 26 -25.04 28.08 -23.44
C GLY A 26 -24.58 28.34 -24.88
N THR A 27 -23.36 27.91 -25.20
CA THR A 27 -23.03 27.01 -26.33
C THR A 27 -21.52 26.75 -26.34
N MET A 28 -21.13 25.48 -26.54
CA MET A 28 -19.76 24.92 -26.59
C MET A 28 -19.08 24.60 -25.24
N LYS A 29 -19.66 23.68 -24.42
CA LYS A 29 -19.13 23.09 -23.16
C LYS A 29 -18.05 23.93 -22.46
N SER A 30 -18.34 25.22 -22.23
CA SER A 30 -17.53 26.05 -21.37
C SER A 30 -17.79 25.55 -19.95
N VAL A 31 -16.72 25.17 -19.26
CA VAL A 31 -16.79 24.84 -17.83
C VAL A 31 -17.50 25.99 -17.13
N ASP A 32 -18.57 25.72 -16.39
CA ASP A 32 -19.24 26.76 -15.61
C ASP A 32 -18.39 27.11 -14.38
N CYS A 33 -18.63 28.29 -13.79
CA CYS A 33 -17.85 28.75 -12.64
C CYS A 33 -17.86 27.76 -11.47
N GLY A 34 -18.97 27.07 -11.21
CA GLY A 34 -19.07 26.11 -10.11
C GLY A 34 -18.17 24.90 -10.35
N SER A 35 -18.29 24.29 -11.53
CA SER A 35 -17.43 23.17 -11.94
C SER A 35 -15.95 23.55 -11.98
N ALA A 36 -15.62 24.77 -12.43
CA ALA A 36 -14.25 25.27 -12.43
C ALA A 36 -13.69 25.43 -11.01
N GLN A 37 -14.49 25.98 -10.08
CA GLN A 37 -14.10 26.13 -8.67
C GLN A 37 -13.90 24.78 -7.99
N GLU A 38 -14.77 23.80 -8.24
CA GLU A 38 -14.63 22.45 -7.70
C GLU A 38 -13.32 21.79 -8.14
N VAL A 39 -13.01 21.83 -9.44
CA VAL A 39 -11.77 21.26 -9.99
C VAL A 39 -10.53 22.00 -9.47
N LEU A 40 -10.59 23.34 -9.38
CA LEU A 40 -9.47 24.13 -8.84
C LEU A 40 -9.24 23.87 -7.34
N SER A 41 -10.31 23.64 -6.57
CA SER A 41 -10.20 23.21 -5.18
C SER A 41 -9.57 21.82 -5.07
N ALA A 42 -9.97 20.88 -5.93
CA ALA A 42 -9.37 19.55 -5.96
C ALA A 42 -7.89 19.58 -6.42
N ASP A 43 -7.50 20.50 -7.30
CA ASP A 43 -6.09 20.72 -7.72
C ASP A 43 -5.22 21.13 -6.53
N LEU A 44 -5.74 22.01 -5.66
CA LEU A 44 -5.04 22.46 -4.46
C LEU A 44 -4.76 21.33 -3.44
N ASP A 45 -5.55 20.25 -3.48
CA ASP A 45 -5.38 19.03 -2.69
C ASP A 45 -4.72 17.87 -3.46
N GLY A 46 -4.32 18.10 -4.73
CA GLY A 46 -3.71 17.10 -5.59
C GLY A 46 -4.64 15.95 -5.98
N GLN A 47 -5.97 16.17 -5.94
CA GLN A 47 -6.99 15.17 -6.22
C GLN A 47 -7.65 15.33 -7.61
N ALA A 48 -7.30 16.36 -8.38
CA ALA A 48 -7.91 16.63 -9.69
C ALA A 48 -7.17 15.97 -10.86
N GLY A 49 -7.90 15.55 -11.90
CA GLY A 49 -7.32 15.00 -13.12
C GLY A 49 -6.68 16.06 -14.02
N ALA A 50 -5.55 15.74 -14.68
CA ALA A 50 -4.76 16.71 -15.44
C ALA A 50 -5.53 17.46 -16.56
N LEU A 51 -6.48 16.79 -17.23
CA LEU A 51 -7.30 17.40 -18.29
C LEU A 51 -8.34 18.36 -17.73
N GLU A 52 -8.97 18.01 -16.62
CA GLU A 52 -9.96 18.84 -15.93
C GLU A 52 -9.30 20.10 -15.39
N VAL A 53 -8.12 19.96 -14.76
CA VAL A 53 -7.32 21.08 -14.26
C VAL A 53 -6.97 22.06 -15.37
N ARG A 54 -6.57 21.57 -16.55
CA ARG A 54 -6.28 22.44 -17.70
C ARG A 54 -7.51 23.24 -18.12
N ALA A 55 -8.68 22.61 -18.21
CA ALA A 55 -9.92 23.28 -18.58
C ALA A 55 -10.36 24.31 -17.52
N ALA A 56 -10.25 23.99 -16.24
CA ALA A 56 -10.59 24.89 -15.14
C ALA A 56 -9.63 26.09 -15.02
N LYS A 57 -8.34 25.90 -15.30
CA LYS A 57 -7.36 27.00 -15.37
C LYS A 57 -7.64 27.95 -16.53
N LEU A 58 -7.95 27.42 -17.71
CA LEU A 58 -8.39 28.25 -18.84
C LEU A 58 -9.63 29.08 -18.49
N HIS A 59 -10.61 28.49 -17.79
CA HIS A 59 -11.77 29.22 -17.31
C HIS A 59 -11.36 30.36 -16.35
N ARG A 60 -10.55 30.05 -15.33
CA ARG A 60 -10.04 31.04 -14.35
C ARG A 60 -9.36 32.23 -15.04
N ASP A 61 -8.50 31.97 -16.02
CA ASP A 61 -7.74 33.01 -16.72
C ASP A 61 -8.65 33.95 -17.54
N SER A 62 -9.85 33.50 -17.90
CA SER A 62 -10.85 34.28 -18.64
C SER A 62 -11.98 34.86 -17.78
N CYS A 63 -12.07 34.47 -16.50
CA CYS A 63 -13.19 34.78 -15.61
C CYS A 63 -12.69 35.49 -14.35
N GLY A 64 -12.83 36.82 -14.30
CA GLY A 64 -12.41 37.66 -13.17
C GLY A 64 -12.88 37.17 -11.79
N PRO A 65 -14.17 36.79 -11.61
CA PRO A 65 -14.66 36.22 -10.35
C PRO A 65 -13.93 34.93 -9.93
N CYS A 66 -13.67 34.02 -10.86
CA CYS A 66 -12.96 32.77 -10.56
C CYS A 66 -11.47 33.02 -10.28
N SER A 67 -10.84 34.00 -10.94
CA SER A 67 -9.48 34.43 -10.62
C SER A 67 -9.39 34.96 -9.20
N ALA A 68 -10.25 35.92 -8.83
CA ALA A 68 -10.27 36.51 -7.49
C ALA A 68 -10.53 35.45 -6.41
N TRP A 69 -11.52 34.58 -6.61
CA TRP A 69 -11.80 33.48 -5.70
C TRP A 69 -10.61 32.53 -5.53
N PHE A 70 -9.92 32.18 -6.62
CA PHE A 70 -8.79 31.26 -6.55
C PHE A 70 -7.59 31.87 -5.82
N ASP A 71 -7.34 33.16 -6.00
CA ASP A 71 -6.30 33.89 -5.27
C ASP A 71 -6.61 33.91 -3.76
N ASP A 72 -7.85 34.17 -3.38
CA ASP A 72 -8.29 34.16 -1.98
C ASP A 72 -8.11 32.79 -1.32
N VAL A 73 -8.57 31.71 -1.98
CA VAL A 73 -8.44 30.34 -1.48
C VAL A 73 -6.98 29.90 -1.41
N SER A 74 -6.15 30.27 -2.40
CA SER A 74 -4.72 29.97 -2.41
C SER A 74 -3.99 30.63 -1.24
N LEU A 75 -4.32 31.89 -0.94
CA LEU A 75 -3.76 32.60 0.21
C LEU A 75 -4.23 31.97 1.54
N LEU A 76 -5.51 31.64 1.66
CA LEU A 76 -6.06 30.97 2.85
C LEU A 76 -5.37 29.63 3.08
N GLN A 77 -5.25 28.80 2.05
CA GLN A 77 -4.57 27.51 2.12
C GLN A 77 -3.13 27.64 2.60
N ARG A 78 -2.39 28.64 2.11
CA ARG A 78 -1.02 28.90 2.55
C ARG A 78 -0.97 29.24 4.04
N ARG A 79 -1.88 30.09 4.52
CA ARG A 79 -1.96 30.48 5.94
C ARG A 79 -2.34 29.31 6.85
N VAL A 80 -3.21 28.41 6.39
CA VAL A 80 -3.65 27.24 7.17
C VAL A 80 -2.59 26.13 7.18
N ARG A 81 -1.89 25.90 6.05
CA ARG A 81 -0.85 24.85 5.95
C ARG A 81 0.47 25.22 6.62
N VAL A 82 0.86 26.49 6.59
CA VAL A 82 2.13 26.94 7.17
C VAL A 82 1.91 27.30 8.63
N ARG A 83 2.07 26.31 9.50
CA ARG A 83 2.29 26.53 10.93
C ARG A 83 3.76 26.28 11.23
N SER A 84 4.33 27.04 12.16
CA SER A 84 5.64 26.67 12.73
C SER A 84 5.57 25.22 13.17
N ALA A 85 6.49 24.40 12.67
CA ALA A 85 6.65 23.06 13.22
C ALA A 85 6.94 23.21 14.71
N GLU A 86 6.19 22.47 15.54
CA GLU A 86 6.52 22.35 16.96
C GLU A 86 7.97 21.84 17.05
N SER A 87 8.78 22.36 17.98
CA SER A 87 10.14 21.86 18.17
C SER A 87 10.07 20.45 18.77
N VAL A 88 10.00 19.44 17.91
CA VAL A 88 10.04 18.04 18.34
C VAL A 88 11.50 17.64 18.50
N PRO A 89 11.90 17.01 19.61
CA PRO A 89 13.26 16.49 19.76
C PRO A 89 13.57 15.49 18.65
N ASP A 90 14.81 15.49 18.16
CA ASP A 90 15.22 14.56 17.12
C ASP A 90 15.14 13.11 17.63
N LEU A 91 14.15 12.37 17.14
CA LEU A 91 13.93 10.97 17.47
C LEU A 91 14.62 10.03 16.49
N SER A 92 15.36 10.54 15.49
CA SER A 92 15.97 9.73 14.44
C SER A 92 16.88 8.65 15.02
N GLY A 93 17.71 9.00 16.02
CA GLY A 93 18.57 8.02 16.71
C GLY A 93 17.77 6.91 17.42
N VAL A 94 16.75 7.28 18.19
CA VAL A 94 15.90 6.32 18.92
C VAL A 94 15.09 5.43 17.97
N ILE A 95 14.63 5.99 16.85
CA ILE A 95 13.92 5.25 15.81
C ILE A 95 14.88 4.28 15.12
N LEU A 96 16.09 4.72 14.75
CA LEU A 96 17.09 3.85 14.11
C LEU A 96 17.53 2.72 15.03
N GLU A 97 17.70 3.00 16.33
CA GLU A 97 18.05 1.99 17.33
C GLU A 97 16.91 0.98 17.54
N ARG A 98 15.66 1.43 17.60
CA ARG A 98 14.48 0.55 17.77
C ARG A 98 14.00 -0.13 16.49
N SER A 99 14.38 0.38 15.32
CA SER A 99 13.93 -0.15 14.04
C SER A 99 14.71 -1.39 13.60
N HIS A 100 15.73 -1.81 14.37
CA HIS A 100 16.56 -3.01 14.09
C HIS A 100 16.84 -3.13 12.59
N PRO A 101 17.76 -2.32 12.01
CA PRO A 101 18.12 -2.49 10.61
C PRO A 101 18.43 -3.96 10.34
N PRO A 102 17.91 -4.54 9.24
CA PRO A 102 18.10 -5.94 8.94
C PRO A 102 19.60 -6.24 8.95
N ARG A 103 20.04 -7.04 9.93
CA ARG A 103 21.45 -7.39 10.08
C ARG A 103 21.88 -8.18 8.84
N PRO A 104 22.84 -7.69 8.03
CA PRO A 104 23.44 -8.50 6.97
C PRO A 104 23.99 -9.78 7.60
N GLY A 105 23.76 -10.93 6.96
CA GLY A 105 24.08 -12.27 7.46
C GLY A 105 22.88 -13.16 7.86
N ARG A 106 21.84 -12.66 8.55
CA ARG A 106 20.77 -13.56 9.07
C ARG A 106 19.74 -13.97 8.00
N GLY A 107 19.55 -13.16 6.97
CA GLY A 107 18.63 -13.42 5.86
C GLY A 107 19.32 -13.72 4.52
N GLU A 108 20.64 -13.58 4.43
CA GLU A 108 21.37 -13.82 3.17
C GLU A 108 21.49 -15.30 2.84
N TRP A 109 21.71 -16.16 3.85
CA TRP A 109 21.72 -17.61 3.63
C TRP A 109 20.39 -18.10 3.05
N VAL A 110 19.25 -17.59 3.53
CA VAL A 110 17.91 -17.90 3.01
C VAL A 110 17.80 -17.54 1.53
N ARG A 111 18.34 -16.36 1.14
CA ARG A 111 18.33 -15.92 -0.26
C ARG A 111 19.20 -16.81 -1.14
N TYR A 112 20.41 -17.14 -0.70
CA TYR A 112 21.30 -18.03 -1.45
C TYR A 112 20.72 -19.45 -1.56
N SER A 113 20.16 -19.99 -0.47
CA SER A 113 19.44 -21.27 -0.49
C SER A 113 18.27 -21.23 -1.47
N LEU A 114 17.49 -20.14 -1.49
CA LEU A 114 16.37 -19.97 -2.43
C LEU A 114 16.85 -19.92 -3.89
N VAL A 115 17.98 -19.25 -4.15
CA VAL A 115 18.60 -19.26 -5.50
C VAL A 115 19.01 -20.68 -5.91
N VAL A 116 19.68 -21.42 -5.03
CA VAL A 116 20.11 -22.79 -5.33
C VAL A 116 18.92 -23.70 -5.62
N VAL A 117 17.87 -23.63 -4.80
CA VAL A 117 16.64 -24.42 -5.00
C VAL A 117 15.95 -24.03 -6.30
N ALA A 118 15.78 -22.73 -6.57
CA ALA A 118 15.13 -22.26 -7.79
C ALA A 118 15.92 -22.61 -9.05
N LEU A 119 17.26 -22.55 -9.02
CA LEU A 119 18.09 -23.01 -10.13
C LEU A 119 17.97 -24.52 -10.33
N THR A 120 17.94 -25.30 -9.25
CA THR A 120 17.74 -26.75 -9.31
C THR A 120 16.39 -27.08 -9.95
N GLN A 121 15.31 -26.44 -9.50
CA GLN A 121 13.98 -26.59 -10.10
C GLN A 121 13.95 -26.16 -11.57
N LEU A 122 14.61 -25.07 -11.91
CA LEU A 122 14.70 -24.60 -13.30
C LEU A 122 15.38 -25.65 -14.20
N VAL A 123 16.50 -26.22 -13.75
CA VAL A 123 17.24 -27.26 -14.49
C VAL A 123 16.40 -28.53 -14.64
N ILE A 124 15.65 -28.92 -13.61
CA ILE A 124 14.77 -30.09 -13.65
C ILE A 124 13.58 -29.88 -14.59
N ALA A 125 12.98 -28.68 -14.59
CA ALA A 125 11.79 -28.37 -15.38
C ALA A 125 12.08 -28.10 -16.87
N LEU A 126 13.32 -27.71 -17.20
CA LEU A 126 13.66 -27.28 -18.55
C LEU A 126 13.49 -28.39 -19.61
N PRO A 127 13.89 -29.66 -19.38
CA PRO A 127 13.65 -30.75 -20.32
C PRO A 127 12.17 -30.90 -20.70
N ASP A 128 11.25 -30.90 -19.74
CA ASP A 128 9.80 -31.08 -20.01
C ASP A 128 9.22 -29.92 -20.84
N LEU A 129 9.82 -28.74 -20.73
CA LEU A 129 9.47 -27.59 -21.54
C LEU A 129 9.93 -27.71 -23.00
N ILE A 130 11.13 -28.24 -23.26
CA ILE A 130 11.77 -28.11 -24.58
C ILE A 130 12.02 -29.42 -25.33
N ALA A 131 12.13 -30.56 -24.65
CA ALA A 131 12.66 -31.80 -25.23
C ALA A 131 11.98 -33.09 -24.75
N ARG A 132 11.56 -33.18 -23.49
CA ARG A 132 11.04 -34.40 -22.86
C ARG A 132 9.52 -34.42 -22.94
N THR A 133 8.98 -35.59 -23.27
CA THR A 133 7.57 -35.94 -23.09
C THR A 133 7.51 -37.07 -22.08
N GLU A 134 6.77 -36.88 -20.98
CA GLU A 134 6.66 -37.90 -19.93
C GLU A 134 5.80 -39.09 -20.41
N PRO A 135 6.17 -40.34 -20.08
CA PRO A 135 5.41 -41.52 -20.49
C PRO A 135 3.95 -41.44 -20.04
N GLY A 136 3.03 -41.68 -20.97
CA GLY A 136 1.59 -41.60 -20.70
C GLY A 136 0.99 -40.20 -20.76
N THR A 137 1.77 -39.17 -21.15
CA THR A 137 1.28 -37.80 -21.41
C THR A 137 1.49 -37.40 -22.86
N THR A 138 0.73 -36.39 -23.31
CA THR A 138 0.96 -35.75 -24.60
C THR A 138 2.10 -34.73 -24.50
N ALA A 139 2.78 -34.47 -25.63
CA ALA A 139 3.83 -33.43 -25.69
C ALA A 139 3.28 -32.02 -25.40
N HIS A 140 1.97 -31.80 -25.54
CA HIS A 140 1.35 -30.54 -25.14
C HIS A 140 1.28 -30.43 -23.61
N GLU A 141 0.80 -31.48 -22.93
CA GLU A 141 0.71 -31.53 -21.47
C GLU A 141 2.09 -31.42 -20.80
N SER A 142 3.11 -32.14 -21.30
CA SER A 142 4.47 -32.03 -20.75
C SER A 142 5.00 -30.60 -20.86
N ARG A 143 4.80 -29.92 -22.00
CA ARG A 143 5.19 -28.52 -22.17
C ARG A 143 4.43 -27.57 -21.25
N HIS A 144 3.15 -27.81 -21.04
CA HIS A 144 2.34 -27.02 -20.10
C HIS A 144 2.86 -27.14 -18.67
N ILE A 145 3.15 -28.36 -18.20
CA ILE A 145 3.71 -28.61 -16.88
C ILE A 145 5.10 -27.99 -16.76
N GLY A 146 5.97 -28.22 -17.75
CA GLY A 146 7.31 -27.63 -17.80
C GLY A 146 7.28 -26.10 -17.78
N ALA A 147 6.39 -25.48 -18.56
CA ALA A 147 6.25 -24.03 -18.59
C ALA A 147 5.81 -23.46 -17.23
N MET A 148 4.86 -24.12 -16.56
CA MET A 148 4.41 -23.72 -15.23
C MET A 148 5.54 -23.83 -14.20
N ALA A 149 6.29 -24.92 -14.20
CA ALA A 149 7.42 -25.13 -13.30
C ALA A 149 8.57 -24.14 -13.54
N VAL A 150 8.90 -23.87 -14.81
CA VAL A 150 9.88 -22.83 -15.19
C VAL A 150 9.43 -21.45 -14.72
N ALA A 151 8.15 -21.11 -14.91
CA ALA A 151 7.60 -19.83 -14.45
C ALA A 151 7.70 -19.68 -12.92
N LEU A 152 7.42 -20.74 -12.16
CA LEU A 152 7.57 -20.75 -10.71
C LEU A 152 9.04 -20.55 -10.31
N ALA A 153 9.98 -21.28 -10.91
CA ALA A 153 11.41 -21.14 -10.64
C ALA A 153 11.92 -19.71 -10.91
N LEU A 154 11.48 -19.08 -12.00
CA LEU A 154 11.79 -17.68 -12.29
C LEU A 154 11.18 -16.72 -11.25
N GLY A 155 9.95 -16.99 -10.80
CA GLY A 155 9.31 -16.25 -9.72
C GLY A 155 10.08 -16.32 -8.39
N LEU A 156 10.63 -17.49 -8.07
CA LEU A 156 11.47 -17.69 -6.88
C LEU A 156 12.82 -16.97 -7.01
N LEU A 157 13.47 -17.02 -8.18
CA LEU A 157 14.70 -16.24 -8.45
C LEU A 157 14.47 -14.74 -8.34
N TYR A 158 13.36 -14.24 -8.90
CA TYR A 158 12.98 -12.84 -8.77
C TYR A 158 12.73 -12.45 -7.30
N THR A 159 12.07 -13.33 -6.54
CA THR A 159 11.83 -13.14 -5.10
C THR A 159 13.14 -13.11 -4.30
N ALA A 160 14.11 -13.96 -4.64
CA ALA A 160 15.44 -13.94 -4.02
C ALA A 160 16.20 -12.62 -4.30
N LYS A 161 16.03 -12.06 -5.52
CA LYS A 161 16.58 -10.76 -5.89
C LYS A 161 15.87 -9.61 -5.17
N VAL A 162 14.54 -9.67 -5.03
CA VAL A 162 13.68 -8.64 -4.44
C VAL A 162 12.86 -9.22 -3.26
N PRO A 163 13.46 -9.38 -2.06
CA PRO A 163 12.83 -10.05 -0.91
C PRO A 163 11.49 -9.46 -0.46
N THR A 164 11.26 -8.17 -0.69
CA THR A 164 9.99 -7.50 -0.38
C THR A 164 8.80 -8.09 -1.14
N ARG A 165 9.05 -8.85 -2.23
CA ARG A 165 8.03 -9.56 -3.01
C ARG A 165 7.67 -10.93 -2.45
N ALA A 166 8.35 -11.42 -1.42
CA ALA A 166 8.08 -12.75 -0.83
C ALA A 166 6.63 -12.89 -0.35
N TYR A 167 6.03 -11.82 0.21
CA TYR A 167 4.61 -11.81 0.59
C TYR A 167 3.67 -12.07 -0.60
N GLY A 168 4.04 -11.66 -1.81
CA GLY A 168 3.22 -11.84 -3.00
C GLY A 168 3.20 -13.28 -3.51
N ILE A 169 4.32 -14.00 -3.40
CA ILE A 169 4.44 -15.39 -3.88
C ILE A 169 4.16 -16.43 -2.79
N LEU A 170 4.13 -16.01 -1.51
CA LEU A 170 3.84 -16.89 -0.37
C LEU A 170 2.51 -17.66 -0.50
N PRO A 171 1.34 -17.04 -0.81
CA PRO A 171 0.09 -17.81 -0.94
C PRO A 171 0.14 -18.84 -2.08
N LEU A 172 0.84 -18.52 -3.18
CA LEU A 172 1.01 -19.44 -4.31
C LEU A 172 1.86 -20.65 -3.91
N THR A 173 3.04 -20.41 -3.32
CA THR A 173 3.94 -21.49 -2.86
C THR A 173 3.33 -22.31 -1.73
N ALA A 174 2.54 -21.69 -0.85
CA ALA A 174 1.79 -22.39 0.21
C ALA A 174 0.72 -23.32 -0.37
N ALA A 175 -0.07 -22.84 -1.34
CA ALA A 175 -1.08 -23.65 -2.00
C ALA A 175 -0.44 -24.84 -2.72
N LEU A 176 0.66 -24.60 -3.45
CA LEU A 176 1.41 -25.66 -4.13
C LEU A 176 1.98 -26.69 -3.16
N ALA A 177 2.60 -26.25 -2.07
CA ALA A 177 3.12 -27.13 -1.03
C ALA A 177 2.02 -27.99 -0.39
N ALA A 178 0.86 -27.38 -0.11
CA ALA A 178 -0.28 -28.08 0.49
C ALA A 178 -0.90 -29.12 -0.46
N THR A 179 -1.08 -28.79 -1.74
CA THR A 179 -1.62 -29.74 -2.72
C THR A 179 -0.65 -30.89 -2.98
N MET A 180 0.65 -30.61 -3.11
CA MET A 180 1.68 -31.65 -3.28
C MET A 180 1.75 -32.57 -2.06
N LEU A 181 1.72 -32.01 -0.85
CA LEU A 181 1.70 -32.81 0.38
C LEU A 181 0.43 -33.69 0.44
N GLY A 182 -0.73 -33.15 0.06
CA GLY A 182 -1.98 -33.91 -0.01
C GLY A 182 -1.92 -35.07 -1.00
N SER A 183 -1.39 -34.82 -2.20
CA SER A 183 -1.19 -35.84 -3.24
C SER A 183 -0.22 -36.93 -2.78
N ALA A 184 0.92 -36.56 -2.20
CA ALA A 184 1.91 -37.52 -1.69
C ALA A 184 1.33 -38.44 -0.60
N ILE A 185 0.53 -37.88 0.32
CA ILE A 185 -0.18 -38.66 1.35
C ILE A 185 -1.16 -39.64 0.69
N PHE A 186 -1.93 -39.16 -0.29
CA PHE A 186 -2.93 -39.96 -0.98
C PHE A 186 -2.31 -41.13 -1.76
N ASP A 187 -1.20 -40.89 -2.45
CA ASP A 187 -0.45 -41.90 -3.19
C ASP A 187 0.24 -42.89 -2.24
N GLY A 188 0.76 -42.40 -1.11
CA GLY A 188 1.33 -43.24 -0.05
C GLY A 188 0.31 -44.19 0.56
N VAL A 189 -0.93 -43.74 0.78
CA VAL A 189 -2.03 -44.60 1.28
C VAL A 189 -2.42 -45.68 0.26
N ARG A 190 -2.29 -45.38 -1.04
CA ARG A 190 -2.62 -46.32 -2.12
C ARG A 190 -1.46 -47.24 -2.52
N GLY A 191 -0.25 -46.99 -2.03
CA GLY A 191 0.94 -47.76 -2.33
C GLY A 191 1.40 -47.63 -3.78
N THR A 192 1.09 -46.52 -4.45
CA THR A 192 1.21 -46.36 -5.91
C THR A 192 2.53 -45.77 -6.39
N THR A 193 3.41 -45.24 -5.53
CA THR A 193 4.56 -44.41 -5.99
C THR A 193 5.96 -44.94 -5.63
N PRO A 194 6.92 -44.87 -6.59
CA PRO A 194 8.34 -45.12 -6.33
C PRO A 194 9.03 -43.91 -5.68
N ILE A 195 9.89 -44.17 -4.70
CA ILE A 195 10.61 -43.20 -3.84
C ILE A 195 11.37 -42.10 -4.63
N LEU A 196 11.82 -42.41 -5.86
CA LEU A 196 12.56 -41.48 -6.71
C LEU A 196 11.68 -40.39 -7.35
N GLY A 197 10.39 -40.66 -7.62
CA GLY A 197 9.46 -39.66 -8.15
C GLY A 197 9.10 -38.58 -7.12
N GLU A 198 9.01 -38.99 -5.84
CA GLU A 198 8.66 -38.11 -4.72
C GLU A 198 9.76 -37.08 -4.39
N SER A 199 10.98 -37.29 -4.88
CA SER A 199 12.16 -36.49 -4.52
C SER A 199 12.06 -35.04 -4.98
N VAL A 200 11.43 -34.80 -6.13
CA VAL A 200 11.28 -33.46 -6.69
C VAL A 200 10.34 -32.63 -5.82
N HIS A 201 9.26 -33.24 -5.30
CA HIS A 201 8.24 -32.60 -4.44
C HIS A 201 8.80 -32.00 -3.14
N VAL A 202 9.95 -32.49 -2.68
CA VAL A 202 10.65 -31.95 -1.51
C VAL A 202 11.18 -30.54 -1.79
N LEU A 203 11.55 -30.23 -3.04
CA LEU A 203 12.04 -28.90 -3.41
C LEU A 203 10.94 -27.85 -3.32
N GLU A 204 9.68 -28.18 -3.62
CA GLU A 204 8.55 -27.27 -3.45
C GLU A 204 8.31 -26.96 -1.97
N LEU A 205 8.39 -27.97 -1.09
CA LEU A 205 8.27 -27.77 0.35
C LEU A 205 9.39 -26.89 0.90
N ILE A 206 10.63 -27.15 0.48
CA ILE A 206 11.79 -26.32 0.86
C ILE A 206 11.61 -24.89 0.34
N SER A 207 11.17 -24.72 -0.92
CA SER A 207 10.91 -23.41 -1.52
C SER A 207 9.87 -22.63 -0.71
N PHE A 208 8.76 -23.27 -0.33
CA PHE A 208 7.74 -22.67 0.52
C PHE A 208 8.32 -22.21 1.86
N VAL A 209 9.08 -23.06 2.56
CA VAL A 209 9.71 -22.71 3.84
C VAL A 209 10.67 -21.53 3.68
N LEU A 210 11.49 -21.52 2.63
CA LEU A 210 12.43 -20.42 2.36
C LEU A 210 11.69 -19.11 2.05
N VAL A 211 10.61 -19.15 1.26
CA VAL A 211 9.77 -17.98 0.98
C VAL A 211 9.08 -17.49 2.26
N TRP A 212 8.60 -18.38 3.11
CA TRP A 212 8.02 -18.05 4.42
C TRP A 212 9.05 -17.35 5.33
N LEU A 213 10.25 -17.91 5.43
CA LEU A 213 11.36 -17.31 6.18
C LEU A 213 11.75 -15.94 5.62
N LEU A 214 11.70 -15.77 4.29
CA LEU A 214 12.06 -14.54 3.59
C LEU A 214 10.98 -13.44 3.70
N ALA A 215 9.70 -13.82 3.69
CA ALA A 215 8.59 -12.90 4.00
C ALA A 215 8.71 -12.41 5.45
N GLY A 216 9.28 -13.24 6.33
CA GLY A 216 9.38 -12.98 7.75
C GLY A 216 8.07 -13.31 8.45
N ARG A 217 8.10 -13.39 9.80
CA ARG A 217 6.86 -13.51 10.58
C ARG A 217 5.94 -12.34 10.20
N PRO A 218 4.65 -12.58 9.86
CA PRO A 218 3.68 -11.50 9.76
C PRO A 218 3.75 -10.75 11.09
N GLY A 219 4.37 -9.58 11.08
CA GLY A 219 4.43 -8.75 12.27
C GLY A 219 2.99 -8.45 12.60
N THR A 220 2.50 -8.93 13.75
CA THR A 220 1.22 -8.48 14.30
C THR A 220 1.22 -6.97 14.14
N PRO A 221 0.25 -6.37 13.41
CA PRO A 221 0.22 -4.94 13.24
C PRO A 221 0.22 -4.39 14.67
N ARG A 222 1.34 -3.76 15.06
CA ARG A 222 1.40 -3.03 16.33
C ARG A 222 0.51 -1.84 16.08
N PHE A 223 -0.79 -2.05 16.21
CA PHE A 223 -1.77 -1.00 16.38
C PHE A 223 -1.22 -0.22 17.55
N MET A 224 -0.59 0.92 17.27
CA MET A 224 0.00 1.75 18.31
C MET A 224 -1.16 2.06 19.24
N ARG A 225 -1.18 1.38 20.39
CA ARG A 225 -2.00 1.76 21.52
C ARG A 225 -1.35 3.04 22.02
N ARG A 226 -1.64 4.16 21.35
CA ARG A 226 -1.36 5.50 21.84
C ARG A 226 -2.06 5.56 23.19
N LYS A 227 -1.33 5.32 24.28
CA LYS A 227 -1.75 5.87 25.56
C LYS A 227 -1.84 7.38 25.30
N PRO A 228 -3.00 8.03 25.51
CA PRO A 228 -3.03 9.48 25.54
C PRO A 228 -2.03 9.87 26.64
N ARG A 229 -0.88 10.44 26.24
CA ARG A 229 -0.01 11.08 27.21
C ARG A 229 -0.78 12.30 27.69
N SER A 230 -1.06 12.36 28.99
CA SER A 230 -1.42 13.60 29.65
C SER A 230 -0.35 14.62 29.31
N ILE A 231 -0.72 15.65 28.56
CA ILE A 231 0.14 16.80 28.28
C ILE A 231 0.48 17.39 29.66
N PRO A 232 1.76 17.51 30.06
CA PRO A 232 2.08 18.26 31.26
C PRO A 232 1.61 19.70 31.06
N VAL A 233 0.79 20.20 31.99
CA VAL A 233 0.38 21.60 32.01
C VAL A 233 1.65 22.42 32.21
N ILE A 234 2.01 23.20 31.20
CA ILE A 234 3.10 24.18 31.30
C ILE A 234 2.51 25.36 32.09
N PRO A 235 3.08 25.74 33.25
CA PRO A 235 2.61 26.91 33.97
C PRO A 235 2.86 28.16 33.12
N ASP A 236 1.86 29.06 33.04
CA ASP A 236 1.88 30.26 32.22
C ASP A 236 2.90 31.33 32.67
N ARG A 237 3.63 31.08 33.77
CA ARG A 237 4.51 32.08 34.36
C ARG A 237 5.81 31.45 34.92
N LEU A 238 6.94 32.06 34.56
CA LEU A 238 8.30 31.58 34.85
C LEU A 238 8.77 31.84 36.30
N ASP A 239 7.92 32.41 37.14
CA ASP A 239 8.20 32.72 38.55
C ASP A 239 7.84 31.59 39.52
N GLU A 240 7.18 30.52 39.06
CA GLU A 240 6.82 29.36 39.89
C GLU A 240 7.87 28.23 39.89
N VAL A 241 9.04 28.43 39.26
CA VAL A 241 10.16 27.49 39.32
C VAL A 241 11.27 28.07 40.21
N ALA A 242 11.07 27.95 41.53
CA ALA A 242 12.09 28.21 42.55
C ALA A 242 12.12 27.05 43.56
#